data_AF-A0A354X973-F1
#
_entry.id   AF-A0A354X973-F1
#
_cell.length_a   1.000
_cell.length_b   1.000
_cell.length_c   1.000
_cell.angle_alpha   90.00
_cell.angle_beta   90.00
_cell.angle_gamma   90.00
#
_symmetry.space_group_name_H-M   'P 1'
#
loop_
_entity.id
_entity.type
_entity.pdbx_description
1 polymer ?
#
loop_
_entity_poly.entity_id
_entity_poly.type
_entity_poly.pdbx_seq_one_letter_code
_entity_poly.pdbx_strand_id
1 'polypeptide(L)'
;SQFDKEYLNALVRYNKALQQRNVLLKEPEERIDATLLDLWEDQMAGDGVLIHRKRRDFIEDLTPIFNEFYTRISRSNEKVSFDYISQLTGNDFRSILRGNRYRDMAMGHTTAGVHRDELEMLLDG
;
A
#
# COMPACT_ATOMS: atom_id res chain seq x y z
N SER A 1 18.74 -9.07 12.45
CA SER A 1 17.94 -9.32 11.24
C SER A 1 17.10 -10.60 11.40
N GLN A 2 15.86 -10.62 11.90
CA GLN A 2 15.11 -9.57 12.58
C GLN A 2 14.69 -8.44 11.62
N PHE A 3 13.70 -8.75 10.78
CA PHE A 3 13.07 -7.90 9.77
C PHE A 3 12.71 -6.50 10.29
N ASP A 4 12.70 -5.51 9.41
CA ASP A 4 12.41 -4.10 9.71
C ASP A 4 11.18 -3.98 10.64
N LYS A 5 11.47 -3.77 11.93
CA LYS A 5 10.46 -3.73 12.99
C LYS A 5 9.51 -2.56 12.79
N GLU A 6 10.01 -1.46 12.23
CA GLU A 6 9.22 -0.28 11.93
C GLU A 6 8.18 -0.61 10.86
N TYR A 7 8.62 -1.23 9.76
CA TYR A 7 7.73 -1.69 8.69
C TYR A 7 6.69 -2.68 9.19
N LEU A 8 7.09 -3.72 9.93
CA LEU A 8 6.17 -4.73 10.44
C LEU A 8 5.14 -4.14 11.39
N ASN A 9 5.56 -3.25 12.30
CA ASN A 9 4.64 -2.57 13.21
C ASN A 9 3.67 -1.67 12.45
N ALA A 10 4.14 -0.93 11.44
CA ALA A 10 3.30 -0.11 10.58
C ALA A 10 2.28 -0.97 9.82
N LEU A 11 2.69 -2.10 9.26
CA LEU A 11 1.83 -3.02 8.54
C LEU A 11 0.72 -3.59 9.43
N VAL A 12 1.04 -3.98 10.67
CA VAL A 12 0.05 -4.47 11.64
C VAL A 12 -0.96 -3.38 12.00
N ARG A 13 -0.49 -2.18 12.33
CA ARG A 13 -1.38 -1.04 12.67
C ARG A 13 -2.23 -0.62 11.49
N TYR A 14 -1.66 -0.54 10.30
CA TYR A 14 -2.36 -0.23 9.06
C TYR A 14 -3.49 -1.24 8.78
N ASN A 15 -3.19 -2.55 8.83
CA ASN A 15 -4.19 -3.58 8.59
C ASN A 15 -5.31 -3.55 9.64
N LYS A 16 -4.99 -3.27 10.90
CA LYS A 16 -5.99 -3.08 11.95
C LYS A 16 -6.88 -1.87 11.65
N ALA A 17 -6.30 -0.72 11.31
CA ALA A 17 -7.05 0.48 10.97
C ALA A 17 -7.93 0.28 9.72
N LEU A 18 -7.41 -0.37 8.68
CA LEU A 18 -8.16 -0.77 7.48
C LEU A 18 -9.36 -1.65 7.82
N GLN A 19 -9.16 -2.65 8.69
CA GLN A 19 -10.24 -3.51 9.14
C GLN A 19 -11.31 -2.72 9.90
N GLN A 20 -10.92 -1.84 10.82
CA GLN A 20 -11.86 -1.01 11.58
C GLN A 20 -12.62 -0.03 10.69
N ARG A 21 -11.93 0.63 9.74
CA ARG A 21 -12.56 1.48 8.73
C ARG A 21 -13.59 0.69 7.91
N ASN A 22 -13.24 -0.51 7.45
CA ASN A 22 -14.16 -1.36 6.67
C ASN A 22 -15.36 -1.86 7.48
N VAL A 23 -15.28 -1.92 8.81
CA VAL A 23 -16.44 -2.16 9.67
C VAL A 23 -17.36 -0.94 9.63
N LEU A 24 -16.82 0.26 9.84
CA LEU A 24 -17.60 1.50 9.82
C LEU A 24 -18.27 1.77 8.46
N LEU A 25 -17.59 1.48 7.35
CA LEU A 25 -18.13 1.69 6.00
C LEU A 25 -19.35 0.81 5.68
N LYS A 26 -19.60 -0.24 6.46
CA LYS A 26 -20.76 -1.13 6.29
C LYS A 26 -21.96 -0.71 7.13
N GLU A 27 -21.78 0.23 8.05
CA GLU A 27 -22.88 0.80 8.81
C GLU A 27 -23.72 1.73 7.91
N PRO A 28 -25.02 1.89 8.20
CA PRO A 28 -25.81 2.95 7.59
C PRO A 28 -25.15 4.32 7.81
N GLU A 29 -25.14 5.17 6.79
CA GLU A 29 -24.47 6.48 6.81
C GLU A 29 -24.80 7.32 8.05
N GLU A 30 -26.06 7.31 8.48
CA GLU A 30 -26.56 8.03 9.67
C GLU A 30 -25.95 7.56 11.00
N ARG A 31 -25.36 6.35 11.03
CA ARG A 31 -24.75 5.74 12.22
C ARG A 31 -23.23 5.79 12.21
N ILE A 32 -22.61 6.26 11.13
CA ILE A 32 -21.16 6.34 11.04
C ILE A 32 -20.66 7.45 11.96
N ASP A 33 -19.82 7.09 12.92
CA ASP A 33 -19.08 8.07 13.71
C ASP A 33 -17.95 8.66 12.86
N ALA A 34 -18.14 9.92 12.42
CA ALA A 34 -17.17 10.65 11.63
C ALA A 34 -15.82 10.83 12.34
N THR A 35 -15.83 10.98 13.67
CA THR A 35 -14.60 11.15 14.46
C THR A 35 -13.79 9.86 14.46
N LEU A 36 -14.47 8.72 14.60
CA LEU A 36 -13.82 7.42 14.57
C LEU A 36 -13.32 7.08 13.14
N LEU A 37 -14.09 7.45 12.11
CA LEU A 37 -13.67 7.32 10.72
C LEU A 37 -12.40 8.14 10.44
N ASP A 38 -12.38 9.41 10.83
CA ASP A 38 -11.19 10.29 10.71
C ASP A 38 -9.98 9.71 11.44
N LEU A 39 -10.16 9.19 12.66
CA LEU A 39 -9.09 8.58 13.45
C LEU A 39 -8.42 7.42 12.70
N TRP A 40 -9.23 6.50 12.15
CA TRP A 40 -8.69 5.35 11.41
C TRP A 40 -8.05 5.78 10.09
N GLU A 41 -8.62 6.76 9.40
CA GLU A 41 -8.04 7.30 8.17
C GLU A 41 -6.68 7.97 8.42
N ASP A 42 -6.51 8.67 9.55
CA ASP A 42 -5.23 9.27 9.93
C ASP A 42 -4.17 8.20 10.25
N GLN A 43 -4.56 7.14 10.97
CA GLN A 43 -3.68 6.00 11.24
C GLN A 43 -3.28 5.28 9.93
N MET A 44 -4.25 5.05 9.04
CA MET A 44 -4.00 4.46 7.73
C MET A 44 -3.07 5.34 6.89
N ALA A 45 -3.29 6.65 6.88
CA ALA A 45 -2.46 7.59 6.13
C ALA A 45 -0.99 7.54 6.60
N GLY A 46 -0.77 7.65 7.91
CA GLY A 46 0.57 7.64 8.50
C GLY A 46 1.33 6.34 8.25
N ASP A 47 0.72 5.19 8.57
CA ASP A 47 1.38 3.89 8.36
C ASP A 47 1.48 3.52 6.88
N GLY A 48 0.48 3.86 6.07
CA GLY A 48 0.43 3.58 4.64
C GLY A 48 1.57 4.27 3.88
N VAL A 49 1.84 5.55 4.19
CA VAL A 49 2.97 6.30 3.58
C VAL A 49 4.32 5.65 3.94
N LEU A 50 4.49 5.22 5.19
CA LEU A 50 5.70 4.52 5.61
C LEU A 50 5.87 3.17 4.89
N ILE A 51 4.80 2.37 4.79
CA ILE A 51 4.81 1.08 4.08
C ILE A 51 5.15 1.28 2.61
N HIS A 52 4.50 2.24 1.95
CA HIS A 52 4.73 2.56 0.55
C HIS A 52 6.20 2.91 0.29
N ARG A 53 6.76 3.80 1.10
CA ARG A 53 8.18 4.18 1.01
C ARG A 53 9.09 2.96 1.15
N LYS A 54 8.90 2.16 2.20
CA LYS A 54 9.75 0.99 2.47
C LYS A 54 9.66 -0.06 1.36
N ARG A 55 8.48 -0.24 0.75
CA ARG A 55 8.30 -1.14 -0.40
C ARG A 55 9.02 -0.65 -1.63
N ARG A 56 8.87 0.64 -1.96
CA ARG A 56 9.59 1.25 -3.09
C ARG A 56 11.10 1.12 -2.91
N ASP A 57 11.63 1.53 -1.76
CA ASP A 57 13.07 1.47 -1.47
C ASP A 57 13.58 0.00 -1.55
N PHE A 58 12.82 -0.96 -1.03
CA PHE A 58 13.15 -2.38 -1.15
C PHE A 58 13.20 -2.88 -2.59
N ILE A 59 12.27 -2.45 -3.45
CA ILE A 59 12.22 -2.86 -4.86
C ILE A 59 13.38 -2.23 -5.65
N GLU A 60 13.70 -0.97 -5.37
CA GLU A 60 14.87 -0.28 -5.93
C GLU A 60 16.17 -1.03 -5.58
N ASP A 61 16.33 -1.46 -4.33
CA ASP A 61 17.49 -2.24 -3.87
C ASP A 61 17.51 -3.67 -4.43
N LEU A 62 16.33 -4.30 -4.58
CA LEU A 62 16.20 -5.69 -5.05
C LEU A 62 16.51 -5.82 -6.54
N THR A 63 16.10 -4.84 -7.35
CA THR A 63 16.20 -4.89 -8.82
C THR A 63 17.61 -5.23 -9.34
N PRO A 64 18.70 -4.55 -8.93
CA PRO A 64 20.04 -4.88 -9.40
C PRO A 64 20.50 -6.28 -8.94
N ILE A 65 20.16 -6.66 -7.71
CA ILE A 65 20.49 -7.99 -7.16
C ILE A 65 19.80 -9.08 -7.98
N PHE A 66 18.52 -8.90 -8.26
CA PHE A 66 17.73 -9.83 -9.07
C PHE A 66 18.33 -9.99 -10.47
N ASN A 67 18.68 -8.88 -11.14
CA ASN A 67 19.27 -8.91 -12.47
C ASN A 67 20.62 -9.63 -12.51
N GLU A 68 21.47 -9.49 -11.47
CA GLU A 68 22.74 -10.22 -11.38
C GLU A 68 22.52 -11.73 -11.38
N PHE A 69 21.60 -12.22 -10.53
CA PHE A 69 21.29 -13.64 -10.44
C PHE A 69 20.57 -14.15 -11.70
N TYR A 70 19.63 -13.37 -12.23
CA TYR A 70 18.89 -13.72 -13.44
C TYR A 70 19.84 -13.94 -14.61
N THR A 71 20.73 -12.97 -14.89
CA THR A 71 21.75 -13.05 -15.96
C THR A 71 22.61 -14.31 -15.82
N ARG A 72 23.03 -14.64 -14.59
CA ARG A 72 23.87 -15.82 -14.31
C ARG A 72 23.15 -17.14 -14.60
N ILE A 73 21.84 -17.20 -14.38
CA ILE A 73 21.04 -18.42 -14.54
C ILE A 73 20.51 -18.56 -15.97
N SER A 74 19.89 -17.50 -16.51
CA SER A 74 19.27 -17.51 -17.83
C SER A 74 20.29 -17.57 -18.96
N ARG A 75 21.52 -17.06 -18.73
CA ARG A 75 22.52 -16.78 -19.77
C ARG A 75 21.97 -15.88 -20.89
N SER A 76 20.88 -15.16 -20.63
CA SER A 76 20.33 -14.15 -21.51
C SER A 76 20.83 -12.76 -21.10
N ASN A 77 20.82 -11.82 -22.04
CA ASN A 77 21.09 -10.41 -21.77
C ASN A 77 19.80 -9.62 -21.48
N GLU A 78 18.67 -10.31 -21.30
CA GLU A 78 17.39 -9.69 -20.98
C GLU A 78 17.47 -9.04 -19.61
N LYS A 79 16.95 -7.81 -19.51
CA LYS A 79 16.90 -7.10 -18.23
C LYS A 79 15.49 -7.18 -17.68
N VAL A 80 15.42 -7.52 -16.40
CA VAL A 80 14.18 -7.47 -15.64
C VAL A 80 14.05 -6.09 -15.01
N SER A 81 12.86 -5.50 -15.12
CA SER A 81 12.47 -4.34 -14.32
C SER A 81 11.25 -4.68 -13.47
N PHE A 82 11.11 -3.96 -12.35
CA PHE A 82 9.99 -4.10 -11.43
C PHE A 82 9.29 -2.76 -11.31
N ASP A 83 8.02 -2.72 -11.68
CA ASP A 83 7.18 -1.55 -11.56
C ASP A 83 6.27 -1.69 -10.34
N TYR A 84 6.53 -0.86 -9.33
CA TYR A 84 5.71 -0.77 -8.13
C TYR A 84 4.59 0.25 -8.32
N ILE A 85 3.38 -0.27 -8.55
CA ILE A 85 2.21 0.55 -8.85
C ILE A 85 1.45 0.79 -7.55
N SER A 86 1.37 2.06 -7.14
CA SER A 86 0.66 2.46 -5.94
C SER A 86 -0.10 3.76 -6.16
N GLN A 87 -1.31 3.83 -5.61
CA GLN A 87 -2.12 5.06 -5.60
C GLN A 87 -1.51 6.16 -4.72
N LEU A 88 -0.58 5.79 -3.82
CA LEU A 88 0.11 6.75 -2.95
C LEU A 88 1.23 7.51 -3.67
N THR A 89 1.67 7.05 -4.85
CA THR A 89 2.74 7.68 -5.61
C THR A 89 2.36 9.12 -5.99
N GLY A 90 3.05 10.10 -5.39
CA GLY A 90 2.85 11.53 -5.68
C GLY A 90 1.55 12.14 -5.11
N ASN A 91 0.81 11.42 -4.28
CA ASN A 91 -0.48 11.86 -3.76
C ASN A 91 -0.50 11.92 -2.22
N ASP A 92 -1.32 12.81 -1.66
CA ASP A 92 -1.63 12.79 -0.23
C ASP A 92 -2.66 11.69 0.07
N PHE A 93 -2.22 10.63 0.74
CA PHE A 93 -3.07 9.47 1.02
C PHE A 93 -4.29 9.83 1.88
N ARG A 94 -4.16 10.78 2.81
CA ARG A 94 -5.28 11.24 3.64
C ARG A 94 -6.38 11.86 2.77
N SER A 95 -5.99 12.72 1.83
CA SER A 95 -6.91 13.33 0.86
C SER A 95 -7.58 12.28 -0.02
N ILE A 96 -6.86 11.23 -0.46
CA ILE A 96 -7.44 10.12 -1.22
C ILE A 96 -8.53 9.40 -0.40
N LEU A 97 -8.24 9.03 0.85
CA LEU A 97 -9.20 8.32 1.71
C LEU A 97 -10.48 9.13 1.91
N ARG A 98 -10.34 10.44 2.19
CA ARG A 98 -11.46 11.36 2.36
C ARG A 98 -12.27 11.55 1.09
N GLY A 99 -11.60 11.75 -0.04
CA GLY A 99 -12.24 11.92 -1.34
C GLY A 99 -13.02 10.67 -1.79
N ASN A 100 -12.59 9.48 -1.34
CA ASN A 100 -13.22 8.21 -1.69
C ASN A 100 -14.33 7.76 -0.73
N ARG A 101 -14.60 8.46 0.38
CA ARG A 101 -15.58 8.02 1.40
C ARG A 101 -16.92 7.57 0.84
N TYR A 102 -17.56 8.39 0.01
CA TYR A 102 -18.87 8.07 -0.57
C TYR A 102 -18.82 6.80 -1.44
N ARG A 103 -17.76 6.66 -2.25
CA ARG A 103 -17.54 5.46 -3.07
C ARG A 103 -17.29 4.24 -2.19
N ASP A 104 -16.44 4.38 -1.19
CA ASP A 104 -16.06 3.30 -0.28
C ASP A 104 -17.26 2.81 0.56
N MET A 105 -18.16 3.72 0.96
CA MET A 105 -19.42 3.40 1.62
C MET A 105 -20.36 2.63 0.70
N ALA A 106 -20.53 3.09 -0.55
CA ALA A 106 -21.34 2.37 -1.53
C ALA A 106 -20.79 0.96 -1.83
N MET A 107 -19.46 0.77 -1.77
CA MET A 107 -18.80 -0.52 -1.98
C MET A 107 -18.69 -1.36 -0.69
N GLY A 108 -18.93 -0.78 0.48
CA GLY A 108 -18.79 -1.42 1.80
C GLY A 108 -17.35 -1.79 2.18
N HIS A 109 -16.36 -1.22 1.50
CA HIS A 109 -14.94 -1.45 1.77
C HIS A 109 -14.04 -0.37 1.17
N THR A 110 -12.84 -0.23 1.73
CA THR A 110 -11.83 0.73 1.28
C THR A 110 -11.29 0.36 -0.11
N THR A 111 -11.33 1.31 -1.04
CA THR A 111 -10.86 1.13 -2.42
C THR A 111 -9.44 1.64 -2.66
N ALA A 112 -8.84 2.35 -1.70
CA ALA A 112 -7.51 2.91 -1.84
C ALA A 112 -6.54 2.62 -0.69
N GLY A 113 -5.27 2.44 -1.04
CA GLY A 113 -4.18 2.26 -0.08
C GLY A 113 -3.24 1.11 -0.44
N VAL A 114 -2.18 0.95 0.36
CA VAL A 114 -1.11 -0.04 0.10
C VAL A 114 -1.55 -1.52 0.08
N HIS A 115 -2.79 -1.81 0.44
CA HIS A 115 -3.37 -3.15 0.29
C HIS A 115 -3.86 -3.44 -1.13
N ARG A 116 -3.83 -2.42 -2.02
CA ARG A 116 -4.20 -2.47 -3.44
C ARG A 116 -3.01 -2.23 -4.36
N ASP A 117 -1.80 -2.10 -3.81
CA ASP A 117 -0.62 -1.91 -4.66
C ASP A 117 -0.33 -3.19 -5.46
N GLU A 118 0.28 -2.99 -6.61
CA GLU A 118 0.70 -4.06 -7.52
C GLU A 118 2.20 -3.99 -7.75
N LEU A 119 2.80 -5.14 -8.03
CA LEU A 119 4.20 -5.26 -8.43
C LEU A 119 4.23 -5.99 -9.78
N GLU A 120 4.50 -5.25 -10.83
CA GLU A 120 4.64 -5.80 -12.17
C GLU A 120 6.12 -6.13 -12.43
N MET A 121 6.35 -7.28 -13.06
CA MET A 121 7.67 -7.71 -13.51
C MET A 121 7.68 -7.66 -15.02
N LEU A 122 8.61 -6.90 -15.57
CA LEU A 122 8.73 -6.67 -17.01
C LEU A 122 10.05 -7.25 -17.53
N LEU A 123 10.03 -7.75 -18.77
CA LEU A 123 11.19 -8.29 -19.48
C LEU A 123 11.50 -7.36 -20.65
N ASP A 124 12.71 -6.79 -20.65
CA ASP A 124 13.15 -5.74 -21.59
C ASP A 124 12.41 -4.39 -21.48
N GLY A 125 11.68 -4.19 -20.37
CA GLY A 125 10.80 -3.03 -20.14
C GLY A 125 9.41 -3.28 -20.70
#